data_AF-Q4DVM6-F1
#
_entry.id   AF-Q4DVM6-F1
#
_cell.length_a   1.000
_cell.length_b   1.000
_cell.length_c   1.000
_cell.angle_alpha   90.00
_cell.angle_beta   90.00
_cell.angle_gamma   90.00
#
_symmetry.space_group_name_H-M   'P 1'
#
loop_
_entity.id
_entity.type
_entity.pdbx_description
1 polymer ?
#
loop_
_entity_poly.entity_id
_entity_poly.type
_entity_poly.pdbx_seq_one_letter_code
_entity_poly.pdbx_strand_id
1 'polypeptide(L)'
;MRAGNQNPCALKGSAVHHLKKDLTGDDKQAVSSCETPSRSSRLRERYECMKKMRFNETQEALARECDLSRIIIELQKRIEDAEASREFEREVHARESFYLLKENECLKEQVRTTEKMLLDARNNYNLEISKLNARVSDLEDSLVAEGQRAKTREAEQERAIQNLCSNLYTTQGELERYVETNRELASVKSLLEEMRAESWRDKRECTVWYEVLRRRELFMLLEREAFTELQCLCMQEMNRFWQIKEDSHQAMFCSEAERFLGQILREAEICDEMKQLMFDNATASIEKEKWISLHFSKVQELSRLGEKHEALSTLLAQYMREVEEIQQSNLEQVLRQKTVDDASIVYMLHQRDNEVSDKLRTWKGALQEAHKLLTALLKRYEPFQRGDEVFVGRVMEWLISAPHVKEVINVFLP
;
A
#
# COMPACT_ATOMS: atom_id res chain seq x y z
N MET A 1 -24.95 57.27 -3.22
CA MET A 1 -25.21 58.58 -2.61
C MET A 1 -26.26 58.43 -1.51
N ARG A 2 -26.00 59.03 -0.34
CA ARG A 2 -26.92 59.52 0.70
C ARG A 2 -27.98 58.60 1.34
N ALA A 3 -27.74 58.31 2.62
CA ALA A 3 -28.59 58.54 3.80
C ALA A 3 -30.13 58.70 3.65
N GLY A 4 -30.84 57.99 4.53
CA GLY A 4 -31.91 58.56 5.35
C GLY A 4 -33.35 58.22 4.94
N ASN A 5 -33.97 57.24 5.60
CA ASN A 5 -35.19 57.46 6.40
C ASN A 5 -35.69 56.14 6.99
N GLN A 6 -35.51 56.03 8.30
CA GLN A 6 -36.37 55.24 9.16
C GLN A 6 -37.75 55.89 9.15
N ASN A 7 -38.77 55.14 8.72
CA ASN A 7 -40.17 55.41 9.04
C ASN A 7 -40.51 54.62 10.30
N PRO A 8 -40.75 55.25 11.46
CA PRO A 8 -41.84 54.85 12.31
C PRO A 8 -43.05 55.67 11.87
N CYS A 9 -43.98 54.99 11.20
CA CYS A 9 -45.33 55.51 11.01
C CYS A 9 -45.89 55.96 12.36
N ALA A 10 -46.19 57.25 12.44
CA ALA A 10 -47.27 57.75 13.27
C ALA A 10 -48.55 57.00 12.87
N LEU A 11 -48.98 56.06 13.70
CA LEU A 11 -50.30 55.43 13.63
C LEU A 11 -50.98 55.66 14.97
N LYS A 12 -51.70 56.78 15.07
CA LYS A 12 -53.01 56.92 15.72
C LYS A 12 -53.42 58.40 15.67
N GLY A 13 -53.71 58.83 14.45
CA GLY A 13 -54.64 59.92 14.21
C GLY A 13 -56.04 59.34 13.95
N SER A 14 -57.04 60.05 14.46
CA SER A 14 -58.47 59.95 14.16
C SER A 14 -59.22 58.73 14.76
N ALA A 15 -60.36 58.85 15.43
CA ALA A 15 -61.33 59.92 15.42
C ALA A 15 -61.97 60.12 16.81
N VAL A 16 -61.82 61.36 17.29
CA VAL A 16 -62.82 62.03 18.11
C VAL A 16 -64.05 62.18 17.22
N HIS A 17 -64.99 61.23 17.28
CA HIS A 17 -66.35 61.49 16.83
C HIS A 17 -67.14 62.09 17.99
N HIS A 18 -67.09 63.42 18.03
CA HIS A 18 -68.15 64.25 18.57
C HIS A 18 -69.49 63.81 17.97
N LEU A 19 -70.35 63.22 18.79
CA LEU A 19 -71.79 63.29 18.60
C LEU A 19 -72.36 63.98 19.84
N LYS A 20 -72.26 65.31 19.81
CA LYS A 20 -73.32 66.19 20.29
C LYS A 20 -74.63 65.62 19.73
N LYS A 21 -75.49 65.10 20.59
CA LYS A 21 -76.91 65.01 20.29
C LYS A 21 -77.59 66.09 21.10
N ASP A 22 -78.10 67.03 20.33
CA ASP A 22 -78.75 68.25 20.73
C ASP A 22 -79.91 67.97 21.68
N LEU A 23 -79.83 68.59 22.85
CA LEU A 23 -80.97 69.01 23.63
C LEU A 23 -81.57 70.23 22.93
N THR A 24 -82.32 70.01 21.85
CA THR A 24 -83.31 70.99 21.40
C THR A 24 -84.52 70.86 22.30
N GLY A 25 -84.55 71.75 23.30
CA GLY A 25 -85.76 72.05 24.05
C GLY A 25 -86.82 72.61 23.12
N ASP A 26 -88.02 72.07 23.24
CA ASP A 26 -89.24 72.74 22.79
C ASP A 26 -89.97 73.21 24.06
N ASP A 27 -89.41 74.28 24.64
CA ASP A 27 -90.14 75.19 25.51
C ASP A 27 -91.17 75.93 24.64
N LYS A 28 -92.41 75.43 24.65
CA LYS A 28 -93.59 76.24 24.32
C LYS A 28 -94.60 76.18 25.45
N GLN A 29 -94.24 76.86 26.53
CA GLN A 29 -95.22 77.62 27.29
C GLN A 29 -95.81 78.71 26.38
N ALA A 30 -97.08 78.55 26.00
CA ALA A 30 -97.91 79.64 25.50
C ALA A 30 -99.23 79.66 26.29
N VAL A 31 -99.15 80.34 27.44
CA VAL A 31 -100.09 81.36 27.92
C VAL A 31 -101.59 81.14 27.66
N SER A 32 -102.26 81.01 28.79
CA SER A 32 -103.69 81.12 29.06
C SER A 32 -104.39 82.40 28.54
N SER A 33 -105.67 82.22 28.16
CA SER A 33 -106.86 83.02 28.51
C SER A 33 -106.85 84.56 28.38
N CYS A 34 -107.90 85.10 27.73
CA CYS A 34 -108.56 86.32 28.23
C CYS A 34 -110.03 86.39 27.76
N GLU A 35 -110.90 85.60 28.37
CA GLU A 35 -112.31 85.97 28.52
C GLU A 35 -112.47 86.78 29.82
N THR A 36 -113.17 87.90 29.72
CA THR A 36 -113.57 88.80 30.81
C THR A 36 -114.54 88.12 31.76
N PRO A 37 -114.25 88.07 33.09
CA PRO A 37 -114.97 88.96 34.01
C PRO A 37 -114.20 89.39 35.29
N SER A 38 -114.52 90.60 35.77
CA SER A 38 -114.34 91.19 37.14
C SER A 38 -112.98 91.13 37.88
N ARG A 39 -112.67 92.20 38.63
CA ARG A 39 -111.31 92.63 39.04
C ARG A 39 -110.72 91.90 40.26
N SER A 40 -111.51 91.15 41.04
CA SER A 40 -111.07 90.52 42.32
C SER A 40 -110.74 89.02 42.21
N SER A 41 -111.27 88.31 41.22
CA SER A 41 -110.93 86.93 40.87
C SER A 41 -109.49 86.80 40.31
N ARG A 42 -109.01 87.84 39.61
CA ARG A 42 -107.66 87.88 38.99
C ARG A 42 -106.49 87.69 39.96
N LEU A 43 -106.57 88.18 41.20
CA LEU A 43 -105.46 88.05 42.17
C LEU A 43 -105.35 86.65 42.74
N ARG A 44 -106.49 86.02 43.05
CA ARG A 44 -106.55 84.64 43.57
C ARG A 44 -106.11 83.63 42.52
N GLU A 45 -106.58 83.80 41.27
CA GLU A 45 -106.14 82.99 40.14
C GLU A 45 -104.65 83.20 39.82
N ARG A 46 -104.14 84.44 39.85
CA ARG A 46 -102.70 84.69 39.69
C ARG A 46 -101.87 84.07 40.81
N TYR A 47 -102.34 84.12 42.06
CA TYR A 47 -101.65 83.48 43.18
C TYR A 47 -101.62 81.96 43.03
N GLU A 48 -102.74 81.33 42.69
CA GLU A 48 -102.79 79.89 42.42
C GLU A 48 -101.96 79.49 41.19
N CYS A 49 -101.95 80.31 40.14
CA CYS A 49 -101.10 80.11 38.97
C CYS A 49 -99.62 80.23 39.35
N MET A 50 -99.23 81.23 40.13
CA MET A 50 -97.86 81.41 40.62
C MET A 50 -97.44 80.31 41.60
N LYS A 51 -98.37 79.80 42.43
CA LYS A 51 -98.15 78.66 43.32
C LYS A 51 -97.94 77.38 42.51
N LYS A 52 -98.74 77.15 41.46
CA LYS A 52 -98.53 76.06 40.49
C LYS A 52 -97.23 76.23 39.73
N MET A 53 -96.88 77.44 39.29
CA MET A 53 -95.61 77.73 38.62
C MET A 53 -94.44 77.42 39.53
N ARG A 54 -94.43 77.90 40.79
CA ARG A 54 -93.38 77.55 41.76
C ARG A 54 -93.35 76.06 42.05
N PHE A 55 -94.51 75.41 42.21
CA PHE A 55 -94.57 73.97 42.43
C PHE A 55 -93.98 73.21 41.24
N ASN A 56 -94.33 73.58 40.01
CA ASN A 56 -93.78 73.02 38.77
C ASN A 56 -92.28 73.30 38.66
N GLU A 57 -91.83 74.52 38.91
CA GLU A 57 -90.40 74.88 38.93
C GLU A 57 -89.64 74.05 39.98
N THR A 58 -90.22 73.83 41.17
CA THR A 58 -89.61 72.98 42.21
C THR A 58 -89.63 71.51 41.82
N GLN A 59 -90.69 71.01 41.18
CA GLN A 59 -90.75 69.63 40.69
C GLN A 59 -89.77 69.41 39.54
N GLU A 60 -89.67 70.34 38.60
CA GLU A 60 -88.70 70.29 37.52
C GLU A 60 -87.27 70.44 38.04
N ALA A 61 -87.02 71.32 39.03
CA ALA A 61 -85.72 71.41 39.67
C ALA A 61 -85.36 70.09 40.38
N LEU A 62 -86.30 69.48 41.09
CA LEU A 62 -86.11 68.17 41.72
C LEU A 62 -85.91 67.05 40.68
N ALA A 63 -86.63 67.08 39.56
CA ALA A 63 -86.45 66.12 38.46
C ALA A 63 -85.07 66.29 37.82
N ARG A 64 -84.65 67.54 37.56
CA ARG A 64 -83.30 67.87 37.07
C ARG A 64 -82.22 67.45 38.08
N GLU A 65 -82.42 67.65 39.37
CA GLU A 65 -81.48 67.16 40.40
C GLU A 65 -81.44 65.63 40.46
N CYS A 66 -82.57 64.94 40.35
CA CYS A 66 -82.63 63.48 40.26
C CYS A 66 -81.89 62.96 39.02
N ASP A 67 -82.09 63.61 37.86
CA ASP A 67 -81.42 63.26 36.60
C ASP A 67 -79.91 63.54 36.68
N LEU A 68 -79.51 64.69 37.21
CA LEU A 68 -78.11 65.01 37.46
C LEU A 68 -77.47 64.01 38.43
N SER A 69 -78.15 63.64 39.51
CA SER A 69 -77.67 62.63 40.46
C SER A 69 -77.51 61.26 39.79
N ARG A 70 -78.46 60.86 38.94
CA ARG A 70 -78.37 59.62 38.15
C ARG A 70 -77.18 59.67 37.18
N ILE A 71 -76.97 60.79 36.50
CA ILE A 71 -75.83 61.01 35.60
C ILE A 71 -74.51 60.96 36.39
N ILE A 72 -74.45 61.58 37.57
CA ILE A 72 -73.26 61.55 38.44
C ILE A 72 -72.94 60.11 38.87
N ILE A 73 -73.93 59.34 39.32
CA ILE A 73 -73.75 57.93 39.70
C ILE A 73 -73.26 57.10 38.50
N GLU A 74 -73.86 57.27 37.32
CA GLU A 74 -73.46 56.57 36.10
C GLU A 74 -72.04 56.96 35.65
N LEU A 75 -71.66 58.25 35.76
CA LEU A 75 -70.32 58.72 35.46
C LEU A 75 -69.30 58.19 36.47
N GLN A 76 -69.62 58.16 37.77
CA GLN A 76 -68.79 57.55 38.80
C GLN A 76 -68.54 56.07 38.50
N LYS A 77 -69.60 55.33 38.18
CA LYS A 77 -69.50 53.92 37.78
C LYS A 77 -68.61 53.74 36.53
N ARG A 78 -68.77 54.58 35.51
CA ARG A 78 -67.90 54.52 34.30
C ARG A 78 -66.44 54.86 34.60
N ILE A 79 -66.19 55.77 35.55
CA ILE A 79 -64.85 56.09 36.01
C ILE A 79 -64.25 54.87 36.73
N GLU A 80 -64.99 54.25 37.65
CA GLU A 80 -64.57 53.03 38.35
C GLU A 80 -64.31 51.87 37.39
N ASP A 81 -65.20 51.62 36.43
CA ASP A 81 -65.03 50.59 35.40
C ASP A 81 -63.80 50.88 34.50
N ALA A 82 -63.58 52.15 34.15
CA ALA A 82 -62.41 52.56 33.36
C ALA A 82 -61.10 52.43 34.16
N GLU A 83 -61.11 52.73 35.46
CA GLU A 83 -59.96 52.53 36.35
C GLU A 83 -59.66 51.04 36.53
N ALA A 84 -60.68 50.20 36.74
CA ALA A 84 -60.55 48.75 36.79
C ALA A 84 -60.02 48.16 35.48
N SER A 85 -60.51 48.64 34.33
CA SER A 85 -60.00 48.24 33.01
C SER A 85 -58.55 48.65 32.81
N ARG A 86 -58.16 49.86 33.22
CA ARG A 86 -56.75 50.30 33.15
C ARG A 86 -55.85 49.53 34.10
N GLU A 87 -56.33 49.17 35.31
CA GLU A 87 -55.58 48.33 36.23
C GLU A 87 -55.37 46.93 35.65
N PHE A 88 -56.42 46.36 35.05
CA PHE A 88 -56.33 45.08 34.36
C PHE A 88 -55.34 45.13 33.18
N GLU A 89 -55.41 46.17 32.33
CA GLU A 89 -54.43 46.37 31.24
C GLU A 89 -52.99 46.51 31.77
N ARG A 90 -52.79 47.25 32.87
CA ARG A 90 -51.49 47.36 33.53
C ARG A 90 -50.99 46.01 34.01
N GLU A 91 -51.85 45.19 34.62
CA GLU A 91 -51.49 43.86 35.08
C GLU A 91 -51.17 42.91 33.92
N VAL A 92 -51.96 42.95 32.83
CA VAL A 92 -51.70 42.17 31.61
C VAL A 92 -50.36 42.56 31.00
N HIS A 93 -50.09 43.85 30.81
CA HIS A 93 -48.81 44.33 30.27
C HIS A 93 -47.62 44.00 31.19
N ALA A 94 -47.79 44.03 32.51
CA ALA A 94 -46.76 43.60 33.45
C ALA A 94 -46.46 42.10 33.31
N ARG A 95 -47.48 41.26 33.16
CA ARG A 95 -47.32 39.82 32.92
C ARG A 95 -46.68 39.52 31.57
N GLU A 96 -47.14 40.15 30.48
CA GLU A 96 -46.55 40.00 29.14
C GLU A 96 -45.08 40.44 29.13
N SER A 97 -44.77 41.58 29.74
CA SER A 97 -43.40 42.08 29.85
C SER A 97 -42.52 41.12 30.65
N PHE A 98 -43.06 40.52 31.73
CA PHE A 98 -42.36 39.51 32.51
C PHE A 98 -42.04 38.26 31.68
N TYR A 99 -43.01 37.73 30.91
CA TYR A 99 -42.78 36.56 30.05
C TYR A 99 -41.79 36.85 28.93
N LEU A 100 -41.88 38.00 28.28
CA LEU A 100 -40.91 38.41 27.26
C LEU A 100 -39.50 38.55 27.83
N LEU A 101 -39.36 39.11 29.04
CA LEU A 101 -38.07 39.19 29.73
C LEU A 101 -37.53 37.79 30.02
N LYS A 102 -38.36 36.88 30.54
CA LYS A 102 -37.96 35.50 30.84
C LYS A 102 -37.60 34.68 29.60
N GLU A 103 -38.36 34.84 28.52
CA GLU A 103 -38.04 34.22 27.23
C GLU A 103 -36.72 34.75 26.68
N ASN A 104 -36.49 36.07 26.71
CA ASN A 104 -35.22 36.66 26.31
C ASN A 104 -34.04 36.22 27.18
N GLU A 105 -34.23 36.05 28.49
CA GLU A 105 -33.21 35.48 29.39
C GLU A 105 -32.89 34.03 28.99
N CYS A 106 -33.91 33.21 28.73
CA CYS A 106 -33.75 31.82 28.31
C CYS A 106 -33.03 31.73 26.95
N LEU A 107 -33.43 32.53 25.96
CA LEU A 107 -32.78 32.56 24.65
C LEU A 107 -31.33 33.02 24.72
N LYS A 108 -31.02 34.04 25.55
CA LYS A 108 -29.64 34.47 25.78
C LYS A 108 -28.79 33.34 26.37
N GLU A 109 -29.35 32.58 27.32
CA GLU A 109 -28.63 31.46 27.90
C GLU A 109 -28.44 30.31 26.90
N GLN A 110 -29.46 30.00 26.10
CA GLN A 110 -29.34 29.03 25.00
C GLN A 110 -28.25 29.45 24.02
N VAL A 111 -28.21 30.71 23.58
CA VAL A 111 -27.15 31.23 22.69
C VAL A 111 -25.78 31.11 23.35
N ARG A 112 -25.62 31.46 24.64
CA ARG A 112 -24.34 31.27 25.34
C ARG A 112 -23.91 29.82 25.41
N THR A 113 -24.84 28.90 25.67
CA THR A 113 -24.52 27.46 25.73
C THR A 113 -24.12 26.92 24.36
N THR A 114 -24.80 27.32 23.28
CA THR A 114 -24.46 26.89 21.92
C THR A 114 -23.14 27.50 21.43
N GLU A 115 -22.89 28.78 21.72
CA GLU A 115 -21.60 29.44 21.46
C GLU A 115 -20.45 28.72 22.17
N LYS A 116 -20.65 28.35 23.45
CA LYS A 116 -19.67 27.56 24.20
C LYS A 116 -19.45 26.17 23.58
N MET A 117 -20.51 25.46 23.24
CA MET A 117 -20.40 24.14 22.58
C MET A 117 -19.67 24.22 21.22
N LEU A 118 -19.92 25.27 20.44
CA LEU A 118 -19.23 25.50 19.17
C LEU A 118 -17.74 25.83 19.38
N LEU A 119 -17.42 26.62 20.40
CA LEU A 119 -16.04 26.94 20.75
C LEU A 119 -15.28 25.70 21.24
N ASP A 120 -15.91 24.88 22.09
CA ASP A 120 -15.35 23.61 22.56
C ASP A 120 -15.15 22.62 21.40
N ALA A 121 -16.14 22.48 20.51
CA ALA A 121 -16.04 21.65 19.30
C ALA A 121 -14.92 22.11 18.37
N ARG A 122 -14.77 23.42 18.17
CA ARG A 122 -13.69 24.01 17.37
C ARG A 122 -12.32 23.76 18.01
N ASN A 123 -12.21 23.90 19.34
CA ASN A 123 -10.96 23.63 20.05
C ASN A 123 -10.57 22.15 19.95
N ASN A 124 -11.53 21.24 20.10
CA ASN A 124 -11.30 19.81 19.93
C ASN A 124 -10.86 19.47 18.50
N TYR A 125 -11.51 20.06 17.49
CA TYR A 125 -11.13 19.86 16.09
C TYR A 125 -9.71 20.40 15.80
N ASN A 126 -9.37 21.59 16.29
CA ASN A 126 -8.03 22.15 16.16
C ASN A 126 -6.96 21.29 16.85
N LEU A 127 -7.28 20.72 18.01
CA LEU A 127 -6.40 19.80 18.73
C LEU A 127 -6.15 18.52 17.93
N GLU A 128 -7.21 17.91 17.38
CA GLU A 128 -7.08 16.71 16.54
C GLU A 128 -6.32 16.99 15.24
N ILE A 129 -6.54 18.13 14.59
CA ILE A 129 -5.72 18.56 13.45
C ILE A 129 -4.25 18.73 13.85
N SER A 130 -3.97 19.34 15.01
CA SER A 130 -2.60 19.53 15.47
C SER A 130 -1.90 18.18 15.74
N LYS A 131 -2.62 17.20 16.31
CA LYS A 131 -2.11 15.83 16.49
C LYS A 131 -1.85 15.13 15.16
N LEU A 132 -2.76 15.28 14.19
CA LEU A 132 -2.60 14.70 12.86
C LEU A 132 -1.41 15.32 12.13
N ASN A 133 -1.26 16.64 12.18
CA ASN A 133 -0.12 17.34 11.59
C ASN A 133 1.21 16.88 12.21
N ALA A 134 1.28 16.74 13.55
CA ALA A 134 2.48 16.22 14.21
C ALA A 134 2.82 14.80 13.73
N ARG A 135 1.82 13.91 13.65
CA ARG A 135 2.02 12.54 13.12
C ARG A 135 2.46 12.52 11.67
N VAL A 136 1.93 13.41 10.83
CA VAL A 136 2.34 13.54 9.43
C VAL A 136 3.79 13.98 9.36
N SER A 137 4.20 14.99 10.14
CA SER A 137 5.60 15.42 10.22
C SER A 137 6.53 14.30 10.71
N ASP A 138 6.14 13.53 11.73
CA ASP A 138 6.93 12.37 12.21
C ASP A 138 7.11 11.30 11.13
N LEU A 139 6.06 11.06 10.32
CA LEU A 139 6.10 10.12 9.19
C LEU A 139 6.96 10.64 8.04
N GLU A 140 6.90 11.93 7.74
CA GLU A 140 7.76 12.59 6.74
C GLU A 140 9.24 12.48 7.14
N ASP A 141 9.57 12.76 8.40
CA ASP A 141 10.94 12.62 8.94
C ASP A 141 11.42 11.16 8.90
N SER A 142 10.54 10.22 9.26
CA SER A 142 10.83 8.78 9.20
C SER A 142 11.08 8.31 7.76
N LEU A 143 10.30 8.81 6.80
CA LEU A 143 10.46 8.50 5.38
C LEU A 143 11.77 9.07 4.83
N VAL A 144 12.14 10.29 5.21
CA VAL A 144 13.44 10.90 4.86
C VAL A 144 14.59 10.06 5.42
N ALA A 145 14.50 9.63 6.67
CA ALA A 145 15.50 8.78 7.31
C ALA A 145 15.62 7.40 6.66
N GLU A 146 14.50 6.76 6.29
CA GLU A 146 14.51 5.50 5.54
C GLU A 146 15.11 5.69 4.13
N GLY A 147 14.77 6.77 3.44
CA GLY A 147 15.35 7.11 2.14
C GLY A 147 16.87 7.33 2.20
N GLN A 148 17.38 7.94 3.28
CA GLN A 148 18.83 8.03 3.51
C GLN A 148 19.46 6.65 3.79
N ARG A 149 18.82 5.81 4.61
CA ARG A 149 19.28 4.44 4.89
C ARG A 149 19.23 3.53 3.66
N ALA A 150 18.31 3.77 2.73
CA ALA A 150 18.24 3.07 1.46
C ALA A 150 19.43 3.47 0.56
N LYS A 151 19.71 4.78 0.43
CA LYS A 151 20.87 5.28 -0.32
C LYS A 151 22.20 4.76 0.21
N THR A 152 22.38 4.65 1.52
CA THR A 152 23.61 4.08 2.09
C THR A 152 23.75 2.59 1.77
N ARG A 153 22.64 1.83 1.85
CA ARG A 153 22.61 0.41 1.46
C ARG A 153 22.90 0.21 -0.02
N GLU A 154 22.32 1.04 -0.90
CA GLU A 154 22.62 1.03 -2.33
C GLU A 154 24.11 1.30 -2.60
N ALA A 155 24.69 2.31 -1.94
CA ALA A 155 26.12 2.61 -2.07
C ALA A 155 27.04 1.52 -1.48
N GLU A 156 26.60 0.76 -0.47
CA GLU A 156 27.30 -0.42 0.04
C GLU A 156 27.25 -1.58 -0.96
N GLN A 157 26.06 -1.85 -1.52
CA GLN A 157 25.87 -2.87 -2.55
C GLN A 157 26.68 -2.54 -3.81
N GLU A 158 26.66 -1.29 -4.26
CA GLU A 158 27.46 -0.84 -5.41
C GLU A 158 28.96 -1.05 -5.18
N ARG A 159 29.47 -0.68 -3.98
CA ARG A 159 30.86 -0.96 -3.60
C ARG A 159 31.18 -2.45 -3.56
N ALA A 160 30.28 -3.28 -3.06
CA ALA A 160 30.46 -4.73 -3.03
C ALA A 160 30.52 -5.31 -4.46
N ILE A 161 29.66 -4.83 -5.36
CA ILE A 161 29.67 -5.22 -6.77
C ILE A 161 30.98 -4.76 -7.45
N GLN A 162 31.41 -3.52 -7.22
CA GLN A 162 32.69 -3.01 -7.74
C GLN A 162 33.88 -3.86 -7.26
N ASN A 163 33.90 -4.24 -5.99
CA ASN A 163 34.93 -5.13 -5.42
C ASN A 163 34.87 -6.55 -6.01
N LEU A 164 33.67 -7.08 -6.25
CA LEU A 164 33.53 -8.38 -6.90
C LEU A 164 34.06 -8.32 -8.34
N CYS A 165 33.72 -7.27 -9.10
CA CYS A 165 34.20 -7.06 -10.45
C CYS A 165 35.73 -6.89 -10.51
N SER A 166 36.32 -6.13 -9.59
CA SER A 166 37.79 -5.97 -9.54
C SER A 166 38.48 -7.29 -9.21
N ASN A 167 37.96 -8.05 -8.23
CA ASN A 167 38.46 -9.39 -7.91
C ASN A 167 38.36 -10.33 -9.12
N LEU A 168 37.21 -10.37 -9.80
CA LEU A 168 37.04 -11.18 -11.01
C LEU A 168 38.05 -10.81 -12.09
N TYR A 169 38.29 -9.52 -12.32
CA TYR A 169 39.30 -9.06 -13.27
C TYR A 169 40.72 -9.50 -12.88
N THR A 170 41.07 -9.43 -11.59
CA THR A 170 42.38 -9.93 -11.11
C THR A 170 42.52 -11.44 -11.29
N THR A 171 41.49 -12.22 -10.97
CA THR A 171 41.49 -13.67 -11.15
C THR A 171 41.55 -14.05 -12.63
N GLN A 172 40.90 -13.29 -13.52
CA GLN A 172 41.02 -13.49 -14.96
C GLN A 172 42.46 -13.26 -15.43
N GLY A 173 43.10 -12.16 -15.00
CA GLY A 173 44.50 -11.89 -15.33
C GLY A 173 45.47 -12.95 -14.76
N GLU A 174 45.17 -13.52 -13.60
CA GLU A 174 45.90 -14.67 -13.06
C GLU A 174 45.71 -15.92 -13.91
N LEU A 175 44.47 -16.25 -14.29
CA LEU A 175 44.17 -17.38 -15.17
C LEU A 175 44.85 -17.25 -16.53
N GLU A 176 44.88 -16.05 -17.12
CA GLU A 176 45.60 -15.79 -18.37
C GLU A 176 47.11 -16.04 -18.22
N ARG A 177 47.73 -15.62 -17.11
CA ARG A 177 49.13 -15.95 -16.81
C ARG A 177 49.35 -17.45 -16.62
N TYR A 178 48.43 -18.15 -15.96
CA TYR A 178 48.50 -19.61 -15.82
C TYR A 178 48.36 -20.33 -17.16
N VAL A 179 47.54 -19.82 -18.07
CA VAL A 179 47.42 -20.37 -19.43
C VAL A 179 48.74 -20.21 -20.19
N GLU A 180 49.37 -19.03 -20.10
CA GLU A 180 50.63 -18.78 -20.81
C GLU A 180 51.78 -19.64 -20.27
N THR A 181 51.94 -19.70 -18.94
CA THR A 181 52.94 -20.58 -18.31
C THR A 181 52.70 -22.06 -18.62
N ASN A 182 51.45 -22.49 -18.74
CA ASN A 182 51.14 -23.86 -19.19
C ASN A 182 51.50 -24.11 -20.66
N ARG A 183 51.37 -23.10 -21.54
CA ARG A 183 51.85 -23.20 -22.93
C ARG A 183 53.37 -23.33 -23.00
N GLU A 184 54.09 -22.53 -22.21
CA GLU A 184 55.54 -22.63 -22.09
C GLU A 184 55.96 -24.00 -21.53
N LEU A 185 55.26 -24.50 -20.52
CA LEU A 185 55.56 -25.82 -19.97
C LEU A 185 55.27 -26.95 -20.97
N ALA A 186 54.23 -26.82 -21.78
CA ALA A 186 53.93 -27.76 -22.86
C ALA A 186 55.01 -27.73 -23.95
N SER A 187 55.54 -26.57 -24.33
CA SER A 187 56.62 -26.47 -25.31
C SER A 187 57.93 -27.06 -24.77
N VAL A 188 58.28 -26.79 -23.51
CA VAL A 188 59.43 -27.41 -22.83
C VAL A 188 59.27 -28.93 -22.74
N LYS A 189 58.06 -29.43 -22.45
CA LYS A 189 57.79 -30.87 -22.42
C LYS A 189 58.01 -31.51 -23.80
N SER A 190 57.52 -30.89 -24.87
CA SER A 190 57.75 -31.35 -26.25
C SER A 190 59.24 -31.40 -26.58
N LEU A 191 59.97 -30.31 -26.29
CA LEU A 191 61.42 -30.25 -26.49
C LEU A 191 62.17 -31.33 -25.70
N LEU A 192 61.75 -31.57 -24.46
CA LEU A 192 62.36 -32.59 -23.61
C LEU A 192 62.07 -34.02 -24.10
N GLU A 193 60.89 -34.28 -24.66
CA GLU A 193 60.56 -35.53 -25.33
C GLU A 193 61.40 -35.74 -26.61
N GLU A 194 61.61 -34.69 -27.40
CA GLU A 194 62.51 -34.71 -28.57
C GLU A 194 63.96 -35.00 -28.17
N MET A 195 64.49 -34.27 -27.17
CA MET A 195 65.83 -34.49 -26.64
C MET A 195 66.01 -35.91 -26.06
N ARG A 196 64.98 -36.46 -25.41
CA ARG A 196 65.00 -37.86 -24.96
C ARG A 196 65.02 -38.84 -26.13
N ALA A 197 64.24 -38.60 -27.17
CA ALA A 197 64.22 -39.44 -28.37
C ALA A 197 65.56 -39.39 -29.13
N GLU A 198 66.20 -38.22 -29.19
CA GLU A 198 67.55 -38.04 -29.74
C GLU A 198 68.61 -38.78 -28.90
N SER A 199 68.63 -38.58 -27.57
CA SER A 199 69.53 -39.33 -26.69
C SER A 199 69.35 -40.85 -26.79
N TRP A 200 68.11 -41.33 -26.97
CA TRP A 200 67.84 -42.74 -27.22
C TRP A 200 68.40 -43.24 -28.56
N ARG A 201 68.32 -42.43 -29.61
CA ARG A 201 68.93 -42.74 -30.93
C ARG A 201 70.45 -42.79 -30.81
N ASP A 202 71.06 -41.79 -30.18
CA ASP A 202 72.52 -41.72 -29.99
C ASP A 202 73.05 -42.90 -29.18
N LYS A 203 72.34 -43.29 -28.09
CA LYS A 203 72.70 -44.48 -27.31
C LYS A 203 72.64 -45.76 -28.13
N ARG A 204 71.60 -45.92 -28.96
CA ARG A 204 71.48 -47.08 -29.86
C ARG A 204 72.60 -47.08 -30.89
N GLU A 205 72.90 -45.93 -31.49
CA GLU A 205 74.00 -45.80 -32.45
C GLU A 205 75.35 -46.14 -31.82
N CYS A 206 75.64 -45.61 -30.62
CA CYS A 206 76.85 -45.96 -29.86
C CYS A 206 76.94 -47.45 -29.56
N THR A 207 75.81 -48.09 -29.22
CA THR A 207 75.76 -49.55 -28.96
C THR A 207 76.07 -50.34 -30.23
N VAL A 208 75.54 -49.91 -31.38
CA VAL A 208 75.84 -50.53 -32.68
C VAL A 208 77.32 -50.34 -33.03
N TRP A 209 77.87 -49.14 -32.89
CA TRP A 209 79.30 -48.88 -33.13
C TRP A 209 80.20 -49.70 -32.21
N TYR A 210 79.83 -49.86 -30.93
CA TYR A 210 80.55 -50.71 -29.99
C TYR A 210 80.55 -52.18 -30.44
N GLU A 211 79.40 -52.73 -30.86
CA GLU A 211 79.32 -54.09 -31.39
C GLU A 211 80.07 -54.28 -32.71
N VAL A 212 80.03 -53.29 -33.61
CA VAL A 212 80.81 -53.30 -34.87
C VAL A 212 82.31 -53.33 -34.56
N LEU A 213 82.78 -52.49 -33.63
CA LEU A 213 84.18 -52.46 -33.22
C LEU A 213 84.59 -53.78 -32.56
N ARG A 214 83.78 -54.31 -31.65
CA ARG A 214 84.02 -55.60 -31.00
C ARG A 214 84.10 -56.75 -32.01
N ARG A 215 83.19 -56.78 -32.99
CA ARG A 215 83.21 -57.77 -34.07
C ARG A 215 84.40 -57.58 -34.99
N ARG A 216 84.81 -56.35 -35.28
CA ARG A 216 86.04 -56.06 -36.04
C ARG A 216 87.28 -56.55 -35.32
N GLU A 217 87.39 -56.33 -34.02
CA GLU A 217 88.49 -56.86 -33.19
C GLU A 217 88.52 -58.39 -33.24
N LEU A 218 87.35 -59.03 -33.08
CA LEU A 218 87.22 -60.48 -33.15
C LEU A 218 87.51 -61.02 -34.55
N PHE A 219 87.05 -60.33 -35.60
CA PHE A 219 87.35 -60.66 -36.99
C PHE A 219 88.83 -60.46 -37.30
N MET A 220 89.49 -59.42 -36.81
CA MET A 220 90.94 -59.27 -36.96
C MET A 220 91.73 -60.34 -36.20
N LEU A 221 91.23 -60.80 -35.05
CA LEU A 221 91.82 -61.92 -34.33
C LEU A 221 91.65 -63.23 -35.11
N LEU A 222 90.45 -63.49 -35.65
CA LEU A 222 90.16 -64.65 -36.49
C LEU A 222 90.90 -64.59 -37.83
N GLU A 223 91.00 -63.43 -38.48
CA GLU A 223 91.79 -63.25 -39.69
C GLU A 223 93.27 -63.41 -39.39
N ARG A 224 93.75 -62.93 -38.23
CA ARG A 224 95.13 -63.18 -37.82
C ARG A 224 95.36 -64.65 -37.56
N GLU A 225 94.45 -65.35 -36.88
CA GLU A 225 94.51 -66.80 -36.67
C GLU A 225 94.47 -67.54 -38.00
N ALA A 226 93.49 -67.26 -38.86
CA ALA A 226 93.35 -67.81 -40.20
C ALA A 226 94.54 -67.47 -41.10
N PHE A 227 95.12 -66.27 -41.01
CA PHE A 227 96.32 -65.87 -41.73
C PHE A 227 97.56 -66.55 -41.17
N THR A 228 97.67 -66.76 -39.85
CA THR A 228 98.74 -67.59 -39.27
C THR A 228 98.57 -69.05 -39.61
N GLU A 229 97.34 -69.56 -39.68
CA GLU A 229 97.02 -70.91 -40.16
C GLU A 229 97.30 -71.01 -41.66
N LEU A 230 96.93 -70.02 -42.47
CA LEU A 230 97.27 -69.96 -43.90
C LEU A 230 98.76 -69.77 -44.11
N GLN A 231 99.47 -69.03 -43.28
CA GLN A 231 100.94 -68.99 -43.32
C GLN A 231 101.52 -70.33 -42.90
N CYS A 232 100.98 -70.99 -41.87
CA CYS A 232 101.42 -72.33 -41.48
C CYS A 232 101.12 -73.35 -42.57
N LEU A 233 99.94 -73.29 -43.18
CA LEU A 233 99.49 -74.16 -44.27
C LEU A 233 100.24 -73.82 -45.53
N CYS A 234 100.44 -72.56 -45.92
CA CYS A 234 101.32 -72.17 -47.02
C CYS A 234 102.77 -72.54 -46.73
N MET A 235 103.25 -72.49 -45.49
CA MET A 235 104.61 -72.89 -45.16
C MET A 235 104.73 -74.42 -45.17
N GLN A 236 103.70 -75.16 -44.74
CA GLN A 236 103.60 -76.61 -44.86
C GLN A 236 103.41 -77.06 -46.30
N GLU A 237 102.55 -76.37 -47.05
CA GLU A 237 102.27 -76.53 -48.48
C GLU A 237 103.51 -76.18 -49.23
N MET A 238 104.15 -75.03 -49.05
CA MET A 238 105.46 -74.72 -49.64
C MET A 238 106.48 -75.78 -49.26
N ASN A 239 106.57 -76.22 -48.00
CA ASN A 239 107.45 -77.33 -47.62
C ASN A 239 107.08 -78.65 -48.33
N ARG A 240 105.79 -78.88 -48.66
CA ARG A 240 105.27 -80.03 -49.41
C ARG A 240 105.38 -79.86 -50.94
N PHE A 241 105.27 -78.65 -51.47
CA PHE A 241 105.33 -78.23 -52.87
C PHE A 241 106.79 -78.16 -53.31
N TRP A 242 107.68 -77.76 -52.40
CA TRP A 242 109.12 -77.98 -52.50
C TRP A 242 109.47 -79.47 -52.52
N GLN A 243 108.55 -80.35 -52.09
CA GLN A 243 108.79 -81.79 -52.09
C GLN A 243 108.09 -82.56 -53.21
N ILE A 244 106.96 -82.14 -53.78
CA ILE A 244 106.32 -82.87 -54.89
C ILE A 244 105.66 -81.90 -55.89
N LYS A 245 106.01 -82.10 -57.16
CA LYS A 245 105.64 -81.39 -58.40
C LYS A 245 104.13 -81.30 -58.73
N GLU A 246 103.79 -80.13 -59.27
CA GLU A 246 103.02 -79.76 -60.49
C GLU A 246 101.84 -80.60 -61.02
N ASP A 247 100.74 -79.85 -61.22
CA ASP A 247 99.73 -79.86 -62.30
C ASP A 247 98.48 -80.77 -62.22
N SER A 248 97.39 -80.26 -61.61
CA SER A 248 96.00 -80.28 -62.16
C SER A 248 94.86 -79.67 -61.30
N HIS A 249 95.06 -78.61 -60.50
CA HIS A 249 94.05 -78.17 -59.49
C HIS A 249 93.10 -77.01 -59.86
N GLN A 250 93.17 -76.40 -61.04
CA GLN A 250 92.39 -75.16 -61.30
C GLN A 250 90.88 -75.35 -61.56
N ALA A 251 90.40 -76.50 -62.03
CA ALA A 251 89.01 -76.63 -62.45
C ALA A 251 88.01 -76.92 -61.30
N MET A 252 88.42 -77.68 -60.27
CA MET A 252 87.53 -78.00 -59.14
C MET A 252 87.32 -76.82 -58.17
N PHE A 253 88.32 -75.94 -58.04
CA PHE A 253 88.23 -74.82 -57.11
C PHE A 253 87.18 -73.79 -57.52
N CYS A 254 86.97 -73.56 -58.82
CA CYS A 254 86.01 -72.55 -59.27
C CYS A 254 84.55 -72.94 -59.00
N SER A 255 84.14 -74.19 -59.28
CA SER A 255 82.74 -74.59 -59.08
C SER A 255 82.34 -74.66 -57.60
N GLU A 256 83.26 -75.10 -56.73
CA GLU A 256 83.02 -75.16 -55.29
C GLU A 256 82.94 -73.74 -54.69
N ALA A 257 83.83 -72.84 -55.15
CA ALA A 257 83.84 -71.44 -54.71
C ALA A 257 82.58 -70.68 -55.14
N GLU A 258 82.11 -70.85 -56.38
CA GLU A 258 80.88 -70.22 -56.86
C GLU A 258 79.64 -70.72 -56.09
N ARG A 259 79.56 -72.03 -55.80
CA ARG A 259 78.46 -72.59 -55.00
C ARG A 259 78.46 -72.01 -53.58
N PHE A 260 79.63 -71.90 -52.97
CA PHE A 260 79.78 -71.35 -51.62
C PHE A 260 79.45 -69.85 -51.59
N LEU A 261 79.95 -69.06 -52.54
CA LEU A 261 79.60 -67.64 -52.69
C LEU A 261 78.10 -67.46 -52.90
N GLY A 262 77.47 -68.29 -53.73
CA GLY A 262 76.02 -68.26 -53.95
C GLY A 262 75.21 -68.60 -52.69
N GLN A 263 75.71 -69.45 -51.81
CA GLN A 263 75.09 -69.71 -50.50
C GLN A 263 75.25 -68.52 -49.55
N ILE A 264 76.45 -67.95 -49.46
CA ILE A 264 76.71 -66.75 -48.64
C ILE A 264 75.82 -65.58 -49.07
N LEU A 265 75.67 -65.34 -50.38
CA LEU A 265 74.83 -64.24 -50.87
C LEU A 265 73.36 -64.44 -50.49
N ARG A 266 72.80 -65.66 -50.61
CA ARG A 266 71.43 -65.95 -50.17
C ARG A 266 71.26 -65.80 -48.66
N GLU A 267 72.23 -66.27 -47.87
CA GLU A 267 72.20 -66.09 -46.42
C GLU A 267 72.28 -64.60 -46.03
N ALA A 268 73.06 -63.80 -46.76
CA ALA A 268 73.13 -62.35 -46.58
C ALA A 268 71.79 -61.66 -46.91
N GLU A 269 71.14 -62.04 -48.01
CA GLU A 269 69.81 -61.54 -48.40
C GLU A 269 68.76 -61.87 -47.33
N ILE A 270 68.72 -63.12 -46.84
CA ILE A 270 67.82 -63.53 -45.75
C ILE A 270 68.11 -62.73 -44.47
N CYS A 271 69.38 -62.50 -44.15
CA CYS A 271 69.77 -61.69 -43.00
C CYS A 271 69.29 -60.24 -43.13
N ASP A 272 69.35 -59.66 -44.33
CA ASP A 272 68.89 -58.29 -44.56
C ASP A 272 67.36 -58.19 -44.56
N GLU A 273 66.63 -59.18 -45.09
CA GLU A 273 65.18 -59.29 -44.95
C GLU A 273 64.75 -59.41 -43.47
N MET A 274 65.43 -60.26 -42.69
CA MET A 274 65.16 -60.37 -41.25
C MET A 274 65.42 -59.06 -40.51
N LYS A 275 66.51 -58.35 -40.82
CA LYS A 275 66.79 -57.03 -40.24
C LYS A 275 65.66 -56.05 -40.57
N GLN A 276 65.20 -56.00 -41.82
CA GLN A 276 64.14 -55.09 -42.24
C GLN A 276 62.83 -55.39 -41.49
N LEU A 277 62.43 -56.65 -41.40
CA LEU A 277 61.25 -57.06 -40.63
C LEU A 277 61.37 -56.73 -39.13
N MET A 278 62.57 -56.87 -38.56
CA MET A 278 62.81 -56.46 -37.16
C MET A 278 62.69 -54.95 -36.98
N PHE A 279 63.17 -54.15 -37.94
CA PHE A 279 63.02 -52.69 -37.91
C PHE A 279 61.55 -52.27 -38.06
N ASP A 280 60.80 -52.87 -38.98
CA ASP A 280 59.38 -52.56 -39.19
C ASP A 280 58.56 -52.94 -37.95
N ASN A 281 58.82 -54.11 -37.35
CA ASN A 281 58.16 -54.55 -36.12
C ASN A 281 58.50 -53.65 -34.92
N ALA A 282 59.76 -53.21 -34.80
CA ALA A 282 60.16 -52.26 -33.76
C ALA A 282 59.48 -50.89 -33.94
N THR A 283 59.36 -50.42 -35.18
CA THR A 283 58.71 -49.15 -35.51
C THR A 283 57.21 -49.21 -35.20
N ALA A 284 56.53 -50.28 -35.64
CA ALA A 284 55.12 -50.52 -35.33
C ALA A 284 54.85 -50.63 -33.82
N SER A 285 55.77 -51.25 -33.07
CA SER A 285 55.67 -51.36 -31.61
C SER A 285 55.78 -49.99 -30.92
N ILE A 286 56.70 -49.13 -31.36
CA ILE A 286 56.85 -47.77 -30.83
C ILE A 286 55.61 -46.92 -31.15
N GLU A 287 55.08 -47.01 -32.37
CA GLU A 287 53.87 -46.30 -32.76
C GLU A 287 52.66 -46.75 -31.93
N LYS A 288 52.50 -48.06 -31.72
CA LYS A 288 51.47 -48.61 -30.85
C LYS A 288 51.57 -48.08 -29.42
N GLU A 289 52.78 -48.02 -28.85
CA GLU A 289 53.00 -47.50 -27.50
C GLU A 289 52.69 -46.00 -27.40
N LYS A 290 53.05 -45.21 -28.42
CA LYS A 290 52.65 -43.79 -28.51
C LYS A 290 51.14 -43.63 -28.58
N TRP A 291 50.45 -44.43 -29.38
CA TRP A 291 48.99 -44.42 -29.48
C TRP A 291 48.30 -44.81 -28.17
N ILE A 292 48.81 -45.83 -27.48
CA ILE A 292 48.30 -46.24 -26.16
C ILE A 292 48.49 -45.10 -25.14
N SER A 293 49.67 -44.47 -25.12
CA SER A 293 49.96 -43.36 -24.22
C SER A 293 49.06 -42.14 -24.47
N LEU A 294 48.84 -41.79 -25.74
CA LEU A 294 47.92 -40.71 -26.13
C LEU A 294 46.48 -41.05 -25.75
N HIS A 295 46.04 -42.27 -26.03
CA HIS A 295 44.68 -42.72 -25.69
C HIS A 295 44.48 -42.71 -24.17
N PHE A 296 45.45 -43.18 -23.40
CA PHE A 296 45.39 -43.15 -21.94
C PHE A 296 45.31 -41.72 -21.40
N SER A 297 46.12 -40.79 -21.93
CA SER A 297 46.03 -39.37 -21.58
C SER A 297 44.65 -38.79 -21.88
N LYS A 298 44.09 -39.07 -23.07
CA LYS A 298 42.75 -38.59 -23.45
C LYS A 298 41.63 -39.18 -22.59
N VAL A 299 41.73 -40.47 -22.23
CA VAL A 299 40.76 -41.11 -21.32
C VAL A 299 40.82 -40.48 -19.93
N GLN A 300 42.02 -40.16 -19.42
CA GLN A 300 42.15 -39.44 -18.15
C GLN A 300 41.56 -38.02 -18.22
N GLU A 301 41.77 -37.30 -19.31
CA GLU A 301 41.17 -35.97 -19.53
C GLU A 301 39.64 -36.05 -19.59
N LEU A 302 39.09 -37.04 -20.30
CA LEU A 302 37.65 -37.28 -20.36
C LEU A 302 37.06 -37.66 -19.01
N SER A 303 37.77 -38.45 -18.19
CA SER A 303 37.34 -38.77 -16.82
C SER A 303 37.26 -37.50 -15.97
N ARG A 304 38.29 -36.65 -16.01
CA ARG A 304 38.31 -35.37 -15.28
C ARG A 304 37.21 -34.42 -15.73
N LEU A 305 36.91 -34.38 -17.04
CA LEU A 305 35.79 -33.60 -17.57
C LEU A 305 34.43 -34.18 -17.16
N GLY A 306 34.30 -35.51 -17.12
CA GLY A 306 33.12 -36.20 -16.62
C GLY A 306 32.84 -35.87 -15.15
N GLU A 307 33.85 -35.94 -14.29
CA GLU A 307 33.75 -35.56 -12.87
C GLU A 307 33.32 -34.09 -12.69
N LYS A 308 33.91 -33.17 -13.48
CA LYS A 308 33.51 -31.75 -13.47
C LYS A 308 32.07 -31.55 -13.93
N HIS A 309 31.64 -32.28 -14.96
CA HIS A 309 30.28 -32.22 -15.47
C HIS A 309 29.26 -32.75 -14.45
N GLU A 310 29.57 -33.85 -13.76
CA GLU A 310 28.74 -34.39 -12.67
C GLU A 310 28.65 -33.41 -11.49
N ALA A 311 29.77 -32.79 -11.10
CA ALA A 311 29.78 -31.77 -10.04
C ALA A 311 28.91 -30.56 -10.41
N LEU A 312 29.04 -30.04 -11.63
CA LEU A 312 28.21 -28.94 -12.13
C LEU A 312 26.72 -29.31 -12.21
N SER A 313 26.41 -30.52 -12.67
CA SER A 313 25.04 -31.01 -12.74
C SER A 313 24.40 -31.11 -11.34
N THR A 314 25.17 -31.56 -10.35
CA THR A 314 24.72 -31.65 -8.95
C THR A 314 24.47 -30.27 -8.35
N LEU A 315 25.39 -29.32 -8.61
CA LEU A 315 25.27 -27.93 -8.15
C LEU A 315 24.07 -27.24 -8.81
N LEU A 316 23.84 -27.42 -10.11
CA LEU A 316 22.68 -26.88 -10.81
C LEU A 316 21.36 -27.46 -10.28
N ALA A 317 21.33 -28.76 -9.97
CA ALA A 317 20.17 -29.41 -9.35
C ALA A 317 19.92 -28.96 -7.89
N GLN A 318 20.95 -28.52 -7.16
CA GLN A 318 20.80 -27.88 -5.85
C GLN A 318 20.24 -26.46 -6.00
N TYR A 319 20.82 -25.65 -6.89
CA TYR A 319 20.33 -24.29 -7.16
C TYR A 319 18.86 -24.27 -7.61
N MET A 320 18.45 -25.19 -8.49
CA MET A 320 17.05 -25.28 -8.92
C MET A 320 16.10 -25.58 -7.76
N ARG A 321 16.49 -26.48 -6.84
CA ARG A 321 15.69 -26.78 -5.64
C ARG A 321 15.61 -25.59 -4.68
N GLU A 322 16.72 -24.89 -4.45
CA GLU A 322 16.72 -23.69 -3.59
C GLU A 322 15.80 -22.60 -4.15
N VAL A 323 15.82 -22.40 -5.48
CA VAL A 323 14.92 -21.44 -6.15
C VAL A 323 13.45 -21.84 -5.99
N GLU A 324 13.12 -23.13 -6.17
CA GLU A 324 11.77 -23.65 -5.97
C GLU A 324 11.29 -23.48 -4.52
N GLU A 325 12.14 -23.79 -3.53
CA GLU A 325 11.85 -23.62 -2.10
C GLU A 325 11.62 -22.15 -1.73
N ILE A 326 12.46 -21.23 -2.24
CA ILE A 326 12.30 -19.79 -2.02
C ILE A 326 10.99 -19.29 -2.64
N GLN A 327 10.68 -19.71 -3.87
CA GLN A 327 9.43 -19.33 -4.53
C GLN A 327 8.20 -19.86 -3.77
N GLN A 328 8.25 -21.09 -3.29
CA GLN A 328 7.17 -21.68 -2.49
C GLN A 328 7.00 -20.96 -1.15
N SER A 329 8.09 -20.67 -0.45
CA SER A 329 8.08 -19.89 0.81
C SER A 329 7.51 -18.48 0.61
N ASN A 330 7.92 -17.79 -0.45
CA ASN A 330 7.40 -16.47 -0.80
C ASN A 330 5.90 -16.52 -1.11
N LEU A 331 5.45 -17.52 -1.86
CA LEU A 331 4.03 -17.72 -2.16
C LEU A 331 3.21 -17.97 -0.88
N GLU A 332 3.71 -18.83 0.01
CA GLU A 332 3.08 -19.07 1.32
C GLU A 332 3.00 -17.81 2.18
N GLN A 333 4.06 -17.00 2.22
CA GLN A 333 4.07 -15.73 2.94
C GLN A 333 3.03 -14.74 2.38
N VAL A 334 2.97 -14.60 1.04
CA VAL A 334 1.97 -13.75 0.38
C VAL A 334 0.55 -14.22 0.66
N LEU A 335 0.31 -15.53 0.65
CA LEU A 335 -0.99 -16.09 1.00
C LEU A 335 -1.35 -15.83 2.46
N ARG A 336 -0.40 -15.99 3.40
CA ARG A 336 -0.63 -15.67 4.82
C ARG A 336 -0.92 -14.18 5.02
N GLN A 337 -0.16 -13.30 4.39
CA GLN A 337 -0.40 -11.86 4.46
C GLN A 337 -1.79 -11.51 3.95
N LYS A 338 -2.18 -12.05 2.79
CA LYS A 338 -3.52 -11.86 2.24
C LYS A 338 -4.61 -12.34 3.21
N THR A 339 -4.45 -13.50 3.85
CA THR A 339 -5.43 -13.98 4.84
C THR A 339 -5.55 -13.06 6.06
N VAL A 340 -4.44 -12.44 6.50
CA VAL A 340 -4.44 -11.46 7.59
C VAL A 340 -5.11 -10.16 7.16
N ASP A 341 -4.83 -9.68 5.95
CA ASP A 341 -5.45 -8.48 5.39
C ASP A 341 -6.96 -8.68 5.20
N ASP A 342 -7.39 -9.81 4.65
CA ASP A 342 -8.79 -10.19 4.48
C ASP A 342 -9.50 -10.27 5.85
N ALA A 343 -8.88 -10.89 6.86
CA ALA A 343 -9.43 -10.95 8.22
C ALA A 343 -9.52 -9.55 8.86
N SER A 344 -8.53 -8.69 8.63
CA SER A 344 -8.52 -7.31 9.13
C SER A 344 -9.61 -6.47 8.48
N ILE A 345 -9.84 -6.63 7.17
CA ILE A 345 -10.94 -5.98 6.44
C ILE A 345 -12.29 -6.46 7.00
N VAL A 346 -12.48 -7.77 7.18
CA VAL A 346 -13.71 -8.32 7.77
C VAL A 346 -13.95 -7.75 9.17
N TYR A 347 -12.92 -7.68 10.00
CA TYR A 347 -13.02 -7.09 11.34
C TYR A 347 -13.39 -5.59 11.29
N MET A 348 -12.74 -4.80 10.43
CA MET A 348 -13.03 -3.38 10.27
C MET A 348 -14.46 -3.13 9.76
N LEU A 349 -14.93 -3.96 8.81
CA LEU A 349 -16.30 -3.89 8.30
C LEU A 349 -17.30 -4.23 9.41
N HIS A 350 -17.06 -5.31 10.16
CA HIS A 350 -17.93 -5.69 11.28
C HIS A 350 -17.94 -4.62 12.39
N GLN A 351 -16.80 -4.02 12.72
CA GLN A 351 -16.73 -2.90 13.66
C GLN A 351 -17.55 -1.70 13.15
N ARG A 352 -17.45 -1.38 11.86
CA ARG A 352 -18.24 -0.31 11.24
C ARG A 352 -19.73 -0.60 11.27
N ASP A 353 -20.14 -1.83 10.96
CA ASP A 353 -21.54 -2.24 11.04
C ASP A 353 -22.10 -2.14 12.46
N ASN A 354 -21.28 -2.49 13.47
CA ASN A 354 -21.64 -2.30 14.89
C ASN A 354 -21.75 -0.82 15.27
N GLU A 355 -20.80 0.03 14.86
CA GLU A 355 -20.88 1.48 15.09
C GLU A 355 -22.12 2.12 14.44
N VAL A 356 -22.46 1.69 13.21
CA VAL A 356 -23.66 2.13 12.50
C VAL A 356 -24.91 1.63 13.22
N SER A 357 -24.93 0.37 13.66
CA SER A 357 -26.04 -0.22 14.42
C SER A 357 -26.28 0.50 15.74
N ASP A 358 -25.22 0.83 16.49
CA ASP A 358 -25.33 1.56 17.74
C ASP A 358 -25.82 2.99 17.53
N LYS A 359 -25.33 3.68 16.49
CA LYS A 359 -25.90 4.97 16.08
C LYS A 359 -27.39 4.81 15.78
N LEU A 360 -27.80 3.87 14.93
CA LEU A 360 -29.22 3.66 14.61
C LEU A 360 -30.08 3.37 15.85
N ARG A 361 -29.56 2.61 16.83
CA ARG A 361 -30.24 2.39 18.12
C ARG A 361 -30.37 3.68 18.93
N THR A 362 -29.33 4.52 19.00
CA THR A 362 -29.42 5.83 19.69
C THR A 362 -30.43 6.76 19.04
N TRP A 363 -30.43 6.85 17.70
CA TRP A 363 -31.43 7.61 16.94
C TRP A 363 -32.85 7.08 17.19
N LYS A 364 -33.04 5.75 17.19
CA LYS A 364 -34.31 5.12 17.53
C LYS A 364 -34.77 5.46 18.95
N GLY A 365 -33.88 5.38 19.94
CA GLY A 365 -34.17 5.75 21.33
C GLY A 365 -34.57 7.23 21.46
N ALA A 366 -33.84 8.13 20.80
CA ALA A 366 -34.15 9.55 20.77
C ALA A 366 -35.52 9.83 20.11
N LEU A 367 -35.84 9.15 19.00
CA LEU A 367 -37.15 9.23 18.35
C LEU A 367 -38.27 8.72 19.25
N GLN A 368 -38.07 7.63 19.99
CA GLN A 368 -39.05 7.10 20.93
C GLN A 368 -39.27 8.03 22.13
N GLU A 369 -38.21 8.67 22.66
CA GLU A 369 -38.35 9.68 23.71
C GLU A 369 -39.04 10.94 23.20
N ALA A 370 -38.69 11.42 22.00
CA ALA A 370 -39.39 12.52 21.36
C ALA A 370 -40.88 12.19 21.19
N HIS A 371 -41.20 10.95 20.78
CA HIS A 371 -42.57 10.47 20.69
C HIS A 371 -43.29 10.51 22.04
N LYS A 372 -42.71 9.92 23.11
CA LYS A 372 -43.29 9.95 24.46
C LYS A 372 -43.53 11.37 24.96
N LEU A 373 -42.58 12.27 24.73
CA LEU A 373 -42.66 13.66 25.14
C LEU A 373 -43.79 14.38 24.40
N LEU A 374 -43.95 14.10 23.11
CA LEU A 374 -45.03 14.65 22.29
C LEU A 374 -46.40 14.06 22.69
N THR A 375 -46.50 12.76 22.98
CA THR A 375 -47.70 12.14 23.58
C THR A 375 -48.04 12.74 24.96
N ALA A 376 -47.03 12.98 25.81
CA ALA A 376 -47.22 13.56 27.13
C ALA A 376 -47.68 15.02 27.07
N LEU A 377 -47.12 15.80 26.13
CA LEU A 377 -47.61 17.15 25.82
C LEU A 377 -49.07 17.08 25.40
N LEU A 378 -49.42 16.24 24.42
CA LEU A 378 -50.80 16.10 23.94
C LEU A 378 -51.77 15.68 25.06
N LYS A 379 -51.40 14.74 25.93
CA LYS A 379 -52.20 14.38 27.13
C LYS A 379 -52.31 15.53 28.15
N ARG A 380 -51.26 16.34 28.32
CA ARG A 380 -51.33 17.54 29.17
C ARG A 380 -52.23 18.63 28.60
N TYR A 381 -52.37 18.69 27.28
CA TYR A 381 -53.30 19.57 26.57
C TYR A 381 -54.73 19.02 26.52
N GLU A 382 -54.98 17.80 27.00
CA GLU A 382 -56.31 17.15 27.06
C GLU A 382 -57.38 17.93 27.87
N PRO A 383 -57.06 18.80 28.86
CA PRO A 383 -58.07 19.60 29.53
C PRO A 383 -58.16 21.03 28.96
N PHE A 384 -58.46 21.21 27.67
CA PHE A 384 -59.02 22.49 27.19
C PHE A 384 -60.07 22.35 26.08
N GLN A 385 -61.20 23.03 26.33
CA GLN A 385 -62.09 23.71 25.38
C GLN A 385 -62.63 22.92 24.18
N ARG A 386 -63.95 22.71 24.15
CA ARG A 386 -64.70 22.09 23.03
C ARG A 386 -64.28 22.68 21.67
N GLY A 387 -63.58 21.88 20.87
CA GLY A 387 -63.16 22.24 19.50
C GLY A 387 -61.86 21.54 19.07
N ASP A 388 -60.86 21.48 19.96
CA ASP A 388 -59.53 20.96 19.64
C ASP A 388 -59.35 19.44 19.84
N GLU A 389 -60.31 18.78 20.50
CA GLU A 389 -60.29 17.32 20.76
C GLU A 389 -60.13 16.49 19.48
N VAL A 390 -60.73 16.91 18.37
CA VAL A 390 -60.63 16.20 17.08
C VAL A 390 -59.23 16.30 16.49
N PHE A 391 -58.59 17.46 16.61
CA PHE A 391 -57.22 17.66 16.13
C PHE A 391 -56.23 16.86 16.98
N VAL A 392 -56.31 16.98 18.31
CA VAL A 392 -55.46 16.23 19.24
C VAL A 392 -55.67 14.72 19.07
N GLY A 393 -56.91 14.27 18.92
CA GLY A 393 -57.26 12.89 18.64
C GLY A 393 -56.63 12.37 17.34
N ARG A 394 -56.73 13.12 16.24
CA ARG A 394 -56.06 12.74 14.98
C ARG A 394 -54.54 12.72 15.10
N VAL A 395 -53.94 13.70 15.78
CA VAL A 395 -52.48 13.74 15.98
C VAL A 395 -52.04 12.53 16.81
N MET A 396 -52.76 12.19 17.88
CA MET A 396 -52.52 10.99 18.68
C MET A 396 -52.71 9.71 17.87
N GLU A 397 -53.73 9.63 17.03
CA GLU A 397 -53.96 8.49 16.14
C GLU A 397 -52.85 8.34 15.09
N TRP A 398 -52.38 9.44 14.50
CA TRP A 398 -51.24 9.47 13.58
C TRP A 398 -49.93 9.07 14.27
N LEU A 399 -49.72 9.53 15.50
CA LEU A 399 -48.58 9.14 16.32
C LEU A 399 -48.61 7.63 16.63
N ILE A 400 -49.73 7.12 17.15
CA ILE A 400 -49.88 5.69 17.46
C ILE A 400 -49.80 4.83 16.19
N SER A 401 -50.23 5.37 15.04
CA SER A 401 -50.17 4.68 13.75
C SER A 401 -48.84 4.82 13.01
N ALA A 402 -47.90 5.61 13.54
CA ALA A 402 -46.63 5.81 12.87
C ALA A 402 -45.84 4.48 12.81
N PRO A 403 -45.24 4.13 11.65
CA PRO A 403 -44.62 2.82 11.45
C PRO A 403 -43.51 2.50 12.46
N HIS A 404 -42.79 3.53 12.94
CA HIS A 404 -41.74 3.38 13.95
C HIS A 404 -42.25 2.97 15.35
N VAL A 405 -43.56 3.08 15.61
CA VAL A 405 -44.22 2.63 16.85
C VAL A 405 -44.77 1.22 16.69
N LYS A 406 -45.42 0.92 15.56
CA LYS A 406 -46.10 -0.37 15.34
C LYS A 406 -45.17 -1.49 14.89
N GLU A 407 -44.18 -1.19 14.06
CA GLU A 407 -43.23 -2.19 13.61
C GLU A 407 -41.95 -2.09 14.43
N VAL A 408 -41.65 -3.17 15.16
CA VAL A 408 -40.28 -3.43 15.58
C VAL A 408 -39.49 -3.59 14.29
N ILE A 409 -38.90 -2.50 13.79
CA ILE A 409 -37.88 -2.60 12.74
C ILE A 409 -36.76 -3.41 13.39
N ASN A 410 -36.81 -4.71 13.14
CA ASN A 410 -35.79 -5.66 13.44
C ASN A 410 -34.67 -5.35 12.47
N VAL A 411 -33.75 -4.50 12.89
CA VAL A 411 -32.46 -4.33 12.21
C VAL A 411 -31.63 -5.58 12.55
N PHE A 412 -32.06 -6.74 12.06
CA PHE A 412 -31.17 -7.87 11.86
C PHE A 412 -30.55 -7.65 10.48
N LEU A 413 -29.37 -7.02 10.48
CA LEU A 413 -28.46 -7.20 9.36
C LEU A 413 -28.02 -8.68 9.40
N PRO A 414 -28.14 -9.43 8.29
CA PRO A 414 -27.78 -10.85 8.24
C PRO A 414 -26.30 -11.12 8.55
#